data_AF-A0A6C2YN03-F1
#
_entry.id   AF-A0A6C2YN03-F1
#
_cell.length_a   1.000
_cell.length_b   1.000
_cell.length_c   1.000
_cell.angle_alpha   90.00
_cell.angle_beta   90.00
_cell.angle_gamma   90.00
#
_symmetry.space_group_name_H-M   'P 1'
#
loop_
_entity.id
_entity.type
_entity.pdbx_description
1 polymer ?
#
loop_
_entity_poly.entity_id
_entity_poly.type
_entity_poly.pdbx_seq_one_letter_code
_entity_poly.pdbx_strand_id
1 'polypeptide(L)'
;MAAMSVPEWYLALIENHRALLLVDSRAIEHLHAWFQIFSRAAYTEAELAKAFAAMEADPKRPNWRKEQLAYVQQHIFRQREASRRGGGEARDGPKCPLCSGMAVVSVPFRGDVWDGNWVAPFRRVTVACSCPAGERTAQWFREEVEPGRPRYSKPIMRLVDYEFRNPLWQEQLRYREEDARVEKQVLGLTEELDYRLGKIGRMPRKE
;
A
#
# COMPACT_ATOMS: atom_id res chain seq x y z
N MET A 1 0.55 9.87 -27.84
CA MET A 1 1.24 8.96 -26.91
C MET A 1 1.86 7.85 -27.74
N ALA A 2 3.19 7.73 -27.76
CA ALA A 2 3.85 6.66 -28.50
C ALA A 2 3.42 5.29 -27.93
N ALA A 3 2.98 4.37 -28.79
CA ALA A 3 2.71 3.00 -28.37
C ALA A 3 4.02 2.40 -27.87
N MET A 4 4.11 2.05 -26.57
CA MET A 4 5.32 1.40 -26.07
C MET A 4 5.46 0.05 -26.77
N SER A 5 6.63 -0.19 -27.37
CA SER A 5 6.95 -1.47 -28.00
C SER A 5 6.89 -2.58 -26.95
N VAL A 6 6.11 -3.62 -27.23
CA VAL A 6 6.03 -4.80 -26.37
C VAL A 6 7.35 -5.58 -26.51
N PRO A 7 8.05 -5.88 -25.40
CA PRO A 7 9.34 -6.54 -25.45
C PRO A 7 9.18 -8.03 -25.79
N GLU A 8 10.20 -8.59 -26.42
CA GLU A 8 10.22 -9.99 -26.90
C GLU A 8 10.00 -11.00 -25.77
N TRP A 9 10.56 -10.75 -24.58
CA TRP A 9 10.36 -11.62 -23.41
C TRP A 9 8.88 -11.73 -23.00
N TYR A 10 8.10 -10.67 -23.15
CA TYR A 10 6.69 -10.68 -22.79
C TYR A 10 5.86 -11.45 -23.83
N LEU A 11 6.24 -11.36 -25.11
CA LEU A 11 5.64 -12.16 -26.18
C LEU A 11 5.95 -13.65 -25.99
N ALA A 12 7.19 -13.99 -25.65
CA ALA A 12 7.58 -15.35 -25.31
C ALA A 12 6.80 -15.88 -24.09
N LEU A 13 6.59 -15.04 -23.07
CA LEU A 13 5.79 -15.39 -21.89
C LEU A 13 4.32 -15.68 -22.24
N ILE A 14 3.71 -14.88 -23.13
CA ILE A 14 2.35 -15.14 -23.63
C ILE A 14 2.29 -16.47 -24.35
N GLU A 15 3.25 -16.77 -25.23
CA GLU A 15 3.24 -18.01 -26.00
C GLU A 15 3.39 -19.23 -25.10
N ASN A 16 4.24 -19.15 -24.07
CA ASN A 16 4.40 -20.22 -23.06
C ASN A 16 3.11 -20.52 -22.30
N HIS A 17 2.23 -19.53 -22.11
CA HIS A 17 0.93 -19.67 -21.44
C HIS A 17 -0.26 -19.56 -22.40
N ARG A 18 -0.05 -19.88 -23.68
CA ARG A 18 -1.05 -19.69 -24.75
C ARG A 18 -2.40 -20.35 -24.47
N ALA A 19 -2.37 -21.58 -23.94
CA ALA A 19 -3.57 -22.33 -23.61
C ALA A 19 -4.37 -21.67 -22.47
N LEU A 20 -3.69 -21.08 -21.49
CA LEU A 20 -4.28 -20.37 -20.36
C LEU A 20 -4.92 -19.04 -20.80
N LEU A 21 -4.24 -18.32 -21.70
CA LEU A 21 -4.63 -16.97 -22.14
C LEU A 21 -5.63 -16.96 -23.30
N LEU A 22 -6.00 -18.13 -23.83
CA LEU A 22 -6.90 -18.29 -24.96
C LEU A 22 -6.49 -17.37 -26.12
N VAL A 23 -5.22 -17.49 -26.53
CA VAL A 23 -4.62 -16.59 -27.53
C VAL A 23 -5.21 -16.87 -28.92
N ASP A 24 -6.00 -15.92 -29.38
CA ASP A 24 -6.48 -15.76 -30.75
C ASP A 24 -5.98 -14.42 -31.33
N SER A 25 -6.24 -14.14 -32.61
CA SER A 25 -5.78 -12.90 -33.26
C SER A 25 -6.31 -11.61 -32.60
N ARG A 26 -7.47 -11.65 -31.93
CA ARG A 26 -8.04 -10.53 -31.17
C ARG A 26 -7.48 -10.46 -29.74
N ALA A 27 -7.01 -11.59 -29.19
CA ALA A 27 -6.42 -11.67 -27.86
C ALA A 27 -5.06 -10.96 -27.79
N ILE A 28 -4.28 -10.98 -28.88
CA ILE A 28 -2.95 -10.36 -28.94
C ILE A 28 -3.03 -8.86 -28.65
N GLU A 29 -4.00 -8.14 -29.22
CA GLU A 29 -4.20 -6.71 -28.97
C GLU A 29 -4.49 -6.42 -27.48
N HIS A 30 -5.31 -7.26 -26.84
CA HIS A 30 -5.62 -7.13 -25.41
C HIS A 30 -4.41 -7.45 -24.54
N LEU A 31 -3.62 -8.45 -24.89
CA LEU A 31 -2.41 -8.82 -24.16
C LEU A 31 -1.30 -7.77 -24.31
N HIS A 32 -1.23 -7.08 -25.45
CA HIS A 32 -0.40 -5.88 -25.61
C HIS A 32 -0.88 -4.74 -24.72
N ALA A 33 -2.20 -4.53 -24.59
CA ALA A 33 -2.75 -3.54 -23.68
C ALA A 33 -2.44 -3.88 -22.20
N TRP A 34 -2.42 -5.17 -21.83
CA TRP A 34 -1.97 -5.60 -20.50
C TRP A 34 -0.52 -5.22 -20.24
N PHE A 35 0.36 -5.35 -21.24
CA PHE A 35 1.75 -4.94 -21.07
C PHE A 35 1.88 -3.46 -20.70
N GLN A 36 1.07 -2.59 -21.31
CA GLN A 36 1.06 -1.16 -20.94
C GLN A 36 0.67 -0.96 -19.46
N ILE A 37 -0.28 -1.75 -18.96
CA ILE A 37 -0.71 -1.72 -17.55
C ILE A 37 0.42 -2.22 -16.64
N PHE A 38 1.04 -3.35 -16.97
CA PHE A 38 2.13 -3.94 -16.19
C PHE A 38 3.38 -3.06 -16.16
N SER A 39 3.72 -2.46 -17.31
CA SER A 39 4.85 -1.54 -17.42
C SER A 39 4.65 -0.29 -16.58
N ARG A 40 3.45 0.33 -16.62
CA ARG A 40 3.09 1.47 -15.75
C ARG A 40 3.10 1.11 -14.27
N ALA A 41 2.76 -0.14 -13.92
CA ALA A 41 2.81 -0.65 -12.55
C ALA A 41 4.23 -1.13 -12.13
N ALA A 42 5.23 -0.98 -13.02
CA ALA A 42 6.60 -1.42 -12.83
C ALA A 42 6.71 -2.89 -12.43
N TYR A 43 5.92 -3.78 -13.03
CA TYR A 43 6.03 -5.21 -12.82
C TYR A 43 7.20 -5.77 -13.61
N THR A 44 7.97 -6.66 -12.98
CA THR A 44 9.13 -7.30 -13.62
C THR A 44 8.71 -8.57 -14.35
N GLU A 45 9.54 -9.02 -15.29
CA GLU A 45 9.37 -10.30 -16.00
C GLU A 45 9.19 -11.47 -15.02
N ALA A 46 10.03 -11.55 -13.99
CA ALA A 46 9.99 -12.61 -12.99
C ALA A 46 8.67 -12.62 -12.18
N GLU A 47 8.09 -11.44 -11.91
CA GLU A 47 6.81 -11.34 -11.20
C GLU A 47 5.65 -11.79 -12.09
N LEU A 48 5.65 -11.39 -13.36
CA LEU A 48 4.64 -11.81 -14.33
C LEU A 48 4.71 -13.31 -14.60
N ALA A 49 5.91 -13.86 -14.78
CA ALA A 49 6.11 -15.29 -14.99
C ALA A 49 5.57 -16.14 -13.83
N LYS A 50 5.86 -15.72 -12.58
CA LYS A 50 5.31 -16.38 -11.39
C LYS A 50 3.80 -16.27 -11.31
N ALA A 51 3.23 -15.11 -11.62
CA ALA A 51 1.79 -14.90 -11.57
C ALA A 51 1.04 -15.73 -12.63
N PHE A 52 1.58 -15.86 -13.85
CA PHE A 52 0.98 -16.72 -14.88
C PHE A 52 1.07 -18.19 -14.49
N ALA A 53 2.23 -18.68 -14.03
CA ALA A 53 2.38 -20.04 -13.54
C ALA A 53 1.42 -20.35 -12.36
N ALA A 54 1.25 -19.40 -11.43
CA ALA A 54 0.31 -19.55 -10.32
C ALA A 54 -1.16 -19.56 -10.76
N MET A 55 -1.51 -18.83 -11.82
CA MET A 55 -2.86 -18.87 -12.40
C MET A 55 -3.11 -20.17 -13.15
N GLU A 56 -2.10 -20.72 -13.80
CA GLU A 56 -2.19 -21.99 -14.50
C GLU A 56 -2.45 -23.16 -13.55
N ALA A 57 -1.76 -23.15 -12.41
CA ALA A 57 -1.87 -24.17 -11.37
C ALA A 57 -3.13 -24.05 -10.49
N ASP A 58 -3.90 -22.96 -10.57
CA ASP A 58 -5.09 -22.76 -9.75
C ASP A 58 -6.32 -23.51 -10.32
N PRO A 59 -6.90 -24.48 -9.58
CA PRO A 59 -8.12 -25.17 -10.00
C PRO A 59 -9.35 -24.25 -10.15
N LYS A 60 -9.33 -23.07 -9.49
CA LYS A 60 -10.38 -22.05 -9.54
C LYS A 60 -10.01 -20.86 -10.42
N ARG A 61 -9.06 -21.05 -11.35
CA ARG A 61 -8.59 -19.98 -12.22
C ARG A 61 -9.72 -19.29 -12.98
N PRO A 62 -9.62 -17.97 -13.17
CA PRO A 62 -10.62 -17.24 -13.95
C PRO A 62 -10.57 -17.59 -15.44
N ASN A 63 -11.76 -17.71 -16.04
CA ASN A 63 -11.92 -17.97 -17.47
C ASN A 63 -12.04 -16.68 -18.31
N TRP A 64 -12.31 -15.54 -17.66
CA TRP A 64 -12.52 -14.26 -18.33
C TRP A 64 -11.27 -13.39 -18.26
N ARG A 65 -10.88 -12.79 -19.39
CA ARG A 65 -9.66 -11.98 -19.51
C ARG A 65 -9.58 -10.86 -18.46
N LYS A 66 -10.68 -10.16 -18.18
CA LYS A 66 -10.72 -9.12 -17.14
C LYS A 66 -10.36 -9.68 -15.75
N GLU A 67 -10.87 -10.86 -15.44
CA GLU A 67 -10.62 -11.53 -14.16
C GLU A 67 -9.20 -12.10 -14.10
N GLN A 68 -8.68 -12.63 -15.20
CA GLN A 68 -7.28 -13.05 -15.32
C GLN A 68 -6.30 -11.90 -15.10
N LEU A 69 -6.56 -10.72 -15.69
CA LEU A 69 -5.76 -9.51 -15.44
C LEU A 69 -5.78 -9.13 -13.95
N ALA A 70 -6.96 -9.10 -13.34
CA ALA A 70 -7.11 -8.79 -11.92
C ALA A 70 -6.40 -9.81 -11.03
N TYR A 71 -6.46 -11.09 -11.39
CA TYR A 71 -5.77 -12.18 -10.70
C TYR A 71 -4.25 -11.97 -10.71
N VAL A 72 -3.66 -11.71 -11.89
CA VAL A 72 -2.22 -11.46 -12.03
C VAL A 72 -1.78 -10.25 -11.19
N GLN A 73 -2.52 -9.14 -11.25
CA GLN A 73 -2.21 -7.94 -10.45
C GLN A 73 -2.28 -8.22 -8.94
N GLN A 74 -3.33 -8.93 -8.49
CA GLN A 74 -3.50 -9.27 -7.08
C GLN A 74 -2.43 -10.24 -6.59
N HIS A 75 -2.02 -11.21 -7.43
CA HIS A 75 -0.97 -12.16 -7.10
C HIS A 75 0.37 -11.46 -6.91
N ILE A 76 0.76 -10.57 -7.83
CA ILE A 76 2.00 -9.79 -7.72
C ILE A 76 1.95 -8.86 -6.50
N PHE A 77 0.81 -8.22 -6.23
CA PHE A 77 0.65 -7.40 -5.04
C PHE A 77 0.87 -8.21 -3.75
N ARG A 78 0.23 -9.38 -3.63
CA ARG A 78 0.42 -10.29 -2.49
C ARG A 78 1.86 -10.79 -2.39
N GLN A 79 2.51 -11.09 -3.50
CA GLN A 79 3.92 -11.51 -3.51
C GLN A 79 4.82 -10.37 -3.03
N ARG A 80 4.61 -9.14 -3.50
CA ARG A 80 5.35 -7.96 -3.03
C ARG A 80 5.11 -7.69 -1.55
N GLU A 81 3.87 -7.81 -1.09
CA GLU A 81 3.55 -7.73 0.33
C GLU A 81 4.22 -8.84 1.14
N ALA A 82 4.20 -10.09 0.65
CA ALA A 82 4.84 -11.22 1.28
C ALA A 82 6.36 -11.08 1.31
N SER A 83 7.00 -10.56 0.26
CA SER A 83 8.44 -10.26 0.23
C SER A 83 8.79 -9.08 1.14
N ARG A 84 7.95 -8.05 1.21
CA ARG A 84 8.10 -6.94 2.17
C ARG A 84 7.96 -7.42 3.61
N ARG A 85 7.09 -8.41 3.85
CA ARG A 85 6.91 -9.07 5.15
C ARG A 85 7.98 -10.14 5.42
N GLY A 86 8.57 -10.73 4.37
CA GLY A 86 9.50 -11.86 4.41
C GLY A 86 10.99 -11.49 4.34
N GLY A 87 11.32 -10.20 4.24
CA GLY A 87 12.67 -9.69 4.49
C GLY A 87 13.06 -9.70 5.98
N GLY A 88 12.14 -10.06 6.87
CA GLY A 88 12.45 -10.53 8.22
C GLY A 88 11.91 -11.95 8.34
N GLU A 89 12.72 -12.88 8.85
CA GLU A 89 12.23 -14.19 9.30
C GLU A 89 10.90 -14.01 10.02
N ALA A 90 9.85 -14.67 9.54
CA ALA A 90 8.63 -14.86 10.30
C ALA A 90 8.99 -15.70 11.53
N ARG A 91 9.48 -15.05 12.57
CA ARG A 91 9.55 -15.65 13.89
C ARG A 91 8.10 -15.87 14.29
N ASP A 92 7.66 -17.13 14.28
CA ASP A 92 6.43 -17.62 14.92
C ASP A 92 6.50 -17.41 16.44
N GLY A 93 6.63 -16.15 16.82
CA GLY A 93 6.61 -15.65 18.17
C GLY A 93 5.46 -14.66 18.33
N PRO A 94 5.07 -14.36 19.58
CA PRO A 94 4.05 -13.37 19.86
C PRO A 94 4.40 -12.04 19.16
N LYS A 95 3.50 -11.59 18.26
CA LYS A 95 3.63 -10.29 17.60
C LYS A 95 3.55 -9.20 18.67
N CYS A 96 4.40 -8.19 18.54
CA CYS A 96 4.35 -7.04 19.44
C CYS A 96 2.95 -6.40 19.39
N PRO A 97 2.25 -6.22 20.52
CA PRO A 97 0.88 -5.70 20.52
C PRO A 97 0.76 -4.26 20.01
N LEU A 98 1.86 -3.49 20.04
CA LEU A 98 1.87 -2.10 19.61
C LEU A 98 2.08 -1.92 18.10
N CYS A 99 2.96 -2.72 17.48
CA CYS A 99 3.29 -2.58 16.05
C CYS A 99 2.87 -3.79 15.21
N SER A 100 2.30 -4.83 15.80
CA SER A 100 1.87 -6.06 15.13
C SER A 100 2.94 -6.71 14.24
N GLY A 101 4.22 -6.53 14.61
CA GLY A 101 5.38 -7.02 13.86
C GLY A 101 5.96 -6.06 12.82
N MET A 102 5.37 -4.87 12.62
CA MET A 102 5.83 -3.88 11.63
C MET A 102 7.07 -3.09 12.07
N ALA A 103 7.52 -3.26 13.32
CA ALA A 103 8.64 -2.52 13.92
C ALA A 103 8.46 -0.99 14.02
N VAL A 104 7.37 -0.42 13.49
CA VAL A 104 7.05 1.01 13.54
C VAL A 104 5.61 1.25 13.99
N VAL A 105 5.34 2.44 14.51
CA VAL A 105 4.01 2.90 14.95
C VAL A 105 3.72 4.26 14.32
N SER A 106 2.47 4.48 13.90
CA SER A 106 2.01 5.78 13.41
C SER A 106 1.44 6.58 14.56
N VAL A 107 1.96 7.79 14.79
CA VAL A 107 1.61 8.67 15.91
C VAL A 107 1.28 10.07 15.42
N PRO A 108 0.59 10.92 16.19
CA PRO A 108 0.36 12.32 15.85
C PRO A 108 1.66 13.07 15.54
N PHE A 109 1.65 13.90 14.51
CA PHE A 109 2.74 14.83 14.27
C PHE A 109 2.71 15.89 15.36
N ARG A 110 3.78 15.98 16.16
CA ARG A 110 3.85 16.88 17.32
C ARG A 110 3.64 18.36 16.98
N GLY A 111 3.97 18.79 15.76
CA GLY A 111 3.70 20.17 15.33
C GLY A 111 2.22 20.49 15.15
N ASP A 112 1.35 19.47 15.16
CA ASP A 112 -0.10 19.61 15.14
C ASP A 112 -0.72 19.33 16.53
N VAL A 113 0.10 19.27 17.59
CA VAL A 113 -0.37 19.11 18.98
C VAL A 113 -0.26 20.44 19.69
N TRP A 114 -1.40 20.98 20.12
CA TRP A 114 -1.50 22.25 20.82
C TRP A 114 -2.30 22.09 22.11
N ASP A 115 -1.74 22.55 23.24
CA ASP A 115 -2.33 22.41 24.58
C ASP A 115 -2.84 20.98 24.89
N GLY A 116 -2.04 19.96 24.50
CA GLY A 116 -2.38 18.55 24.72
C GLY A 116 -3.39 17.96 23.72
N ASN A 117 -3.93 18.75 22.81
CA ASN A 117 -4.90 18.32 21.80
C ASN A 117 -4.24 18.18 20.43
N TRP A 118 -4.57 17.12 19.70
CA TRP A 118 -4.16 16.97 18.30
C TRP A 118 -5.16 17.69 17.41
N VAL A 119 -4.71 18.72 16.70
CA VAL A 119 -5.56 19.62 15.91
C VAL A 119 -5.27 19.50 14.42
N ALA A 120 -6.14 20.09 13.60
CA ALA A 120 -5.97 20.12 12.15
C ALA A 120 -4.61 20.73 11.77
N PRO A 121 -3.88 20.17 10.77
CA PRO A 121 -4.35 19.22 9.75
C PRO A 121 -4.32 17.73 10.15
N PHE A 122 -4.10 17.40 11.43
CA PHE A 122 -4.07 16.03 11.93
C PHE A 122 -3.04 15.14 11.20
N ARG A 123 -1.83 15.65 10.95
CA ARG A 123 -0.78 14.83 10.32
C ARG A 123 -0.34 13.73 11.26
N ARG A 124 -0.04 12.57 10.67
CA ARG A 124 0.62 11.46 11.36
C ARG A 124 2.08 11.37 10.93
N VAL A 125 2.92 10.87 11.82
CA VAL A 125 4.33 10.56 11.56
C VAL A 125 4.63 9.15 12.04
N THR A 126 5.62 8.50 11.42
CA THR A 126 6.05 7.15 11.77
C THR A 126 7.23 7.21 12.75
N VAL A 127 7.13 6.49 13.85
CA VAL A 127 8.20 6.32 14.84
C VAL A 127 8.54 4.83 14.99
N ALA A 128 9.78 4.53 15.38
CA ALA A 128 10.23 3.17 15.62
C ALA A 128 9.62 2.62 16.91
N CYS A 129 8.98 1.46 16.85
CA CYS A 129 8.27 0.84 17.99
C CYS A 129 9.23 0.50 19.14
N SER A 130 8.75 0.53 20.38
CA SER A 130 9.57 0.22 21.57
C SER A 130 10.11 -1.23 21.63
N CYS A 131 9.61 -2.14 20.80
CA CYS A 131 10.04 -3.55 20.79
C CYS A 131 11.45 -3.77 20.18
N PRO A 132 12.07 -4.95 20.37
CA PRO A 132 13.39 -5.25 19.82
C PRO A 132 13.49 -5.10 18.30
N ALA A 133 12.41 -5.39 17.56
CA ALA A 133 12.38 -5.18 16.12
C ALA A 133 12.44 -3.69 15.76
N GLY A 134 11.71 -2.84 16.49
CA GLY A 134 11.77 -1.39 16.31
C GLY A 134 13.10 -0.80 16.76
N GLU A 135 13.80 -1.41 17.72
CA GLU A 135 15.16 -0.99 18.11
C GLU A 135 16.13 -1.20 16.95
N ARG A 136 16.10 -2.38 16.34
CA ARG A 136 16.87 -2.65 15.11
C ARG A 136 16.53 -1.68 13.98
N THR A 137 15.25 -1.38 13.79
CA THR A 137 14.83 -0.36 12.81
C THR A 137 15.43 1.00 13.13
N ALA A 138 15.37 1.46 14.38
CA ALA A 138 15.95 2.74 14.77
C ALA A 138 17.46 2.79 14.56
N GLN A 139 18.18 1.70 14.87
CA GLN A 139 19.61 1.57 14.63
C GLN A 139 19.93 1.61 13.13
N TRP A 140 19.22 0.85 12.31
CA TRP A 140 19.38 0.86 10.86
C TRP A 140 19.21 2.26 10.24
N PHE A 141 18.27 3.05 10.76
CA PHE A 141 18.07 4.44 10.32
C PHE A 141 19.20 5.40 10.75
N ARG A 142 19.98 5.03 11.77
CA ARG A 142 21.14 5.79 12.27
C ARG A 142 22.46 5.32 11.68
N GLU A 143 22.49 4.17 11.01
CA GLU A 143 23.70 3.65 10.39
C GLU A 143 24.30 4.66 9.39
N GLU A 144 25.62 4.76 9.40
CA GLU A 144 26.37 5.47 8.38
C GLU A 144 26.65 4.54 7.19
N VAL A 145 26.48 5.05 5.97
CA VAL A 145 26.82 4.29 4.75
C VAL A 145 28.28 4.48 4.38
N GLU A 146 28.82 5.65 4.72
CA GLU A 146 30.22 6.06 4.61
C GLU A 146 30.53 6.91 5.86
N PRO A 147 31.80 6.99 6.32
CA PRO A 147 32.14 7.79 7.50
C PRO A 147 31.63 9.23 7.39
N GLY A 148 30.79 9.64 8.34
CA GLY A 148 30.17 10.98 8.37
C GLY A 148 29.01 11.17 7.39
N ARG A 149 28.57 10.12 6.68
CA ARG A 149 27.40 10.14 5.79
C ARG A 149 26.31 9.21 6.34
N PRO A 150 25.32 9.76 7.07
CA PRO A 150 24.23 8.95 7.60
C PRO A 150 23.37 8.39 6.46
N ARG A 151 22.86 7.17 6.64
CA ARG A 151 21.93 6.52 5.69
C ARG A 151 20.69 7.37 5.42
N TYR A 152 20.23 8.10 6.43
CA TYR A 152 19.11 9.02 6.34
C TYR A 152 19.48 10.39 6.94
N SER A 153 19.05 11.46 6.26
CA SER A 153 19.29 12.84 6.72
C SER A 153 18.64 13.17 8.06
N LYS A 154 17.57 12.44 8.42
CA LYS A 154 16.93 12.51 9.74
C LYS A 154 16.68 11.08 10.24
N PRO A 155 17.27 10.67 11.37
CA PRO A 155 17.00 9.37 11.93
C PRO A 155 15.55 9.30 12.41
N ILE A 156 14.96 8.11 12.37
CA ILE A 156 13.64 7.86 12.93
C ILE A 156 13.67 8.02 14.46
N MET A 157 12.65 8.67 15.02
CA MET A 157 12.48 8.79 16.47
C MET A 157 11.97 7.46 17.06
N ARG A 158 12.42 7.10 18.26
CA ARG A 158 11.88 5.96 19.00
C ARG A 158 10.52 6.31 19.62
N LEU A 159 9.65 5.32 19.76
CA LEU A 159 8.35 5.50 20.40
C LEU A 159 8.50 5.97 21.85
N VAL A 160 9.46 5.42 22.61
CA VAL A 160 9.75 5.86 23.99
C VAL A 160 10.12 7.36 24.05
N ASP A 161 10.96 7.84 23.12
CA ASP A 161 11.35 9.25 23.05
C ASP A 161 10.17 10.15 22.64
N TYR A 162 9.28 9.62 21.79
CA TYR A 162 8.08 10.30 21.37
C TYR A 162 7.07 10.40 22.52
N GLU A 163 6.84 9.30 23.25
CA GLU A 163 5.94 9.20 24.40
C GLU A 163 6.31 10.19 25.49
N PHE A 164 7.61 10.34 25.77
CA PHE A 164 8.09 11.35 26.70
C PHE A 164 7.69 12.78 26.30
N ARG A 165 7.61 13.07 24.99
CA ARG A 165 7.30 14.39 24.44
C ARG A 165 5.82 14.60 24.13
N ASN A 166 5.02 13.55 24.12
CA ASN A 166 3.57 13.58 23.91
C ASN A 166 2.92 12.36 24.58
N PRO A 167 2.74 12.38 25.91
CA PRO A 167 2.23 11.22 26.65
C PRO A 167 0.76 10.90 26.33
N LEU A 168 -0.02 11.87 25.84
CA LEU A 168 -1.46 11.73 25.56
C LEU A 168 -1.75 11.20 24.14
N TRP A 169 -0.73 10.76 23.40
CA TRP A 169 -0.86 10.45 21.97
C TRP A 169 -1.87 9.33 21.65
N GLN A 170 -1.99 8.33 22.53
CA GLN A 170 -2.93 7.24 22.34
C GLN A 170 -4.38 7.71 22.45
N GLU A 171 -4.65 8.59 23.42
CA GLU A 171 -5.97 9.21 23.60
C GLU A 171 -6.30 10.13 22.43
N GLN A 172 -5.32 10.94 21.98
CA GLN A 172 -5.46 11.79 20.79
C GLN A 172 -5.83 10.98 19.54
N LEU A 173 -5.19 9.83 19.32
CA LEU A 173 -5.54 8.94 18.21
C LEU A 173 -6.97 8.38 18.36
N ARG A 174 -7.32 7.91 19.55
CA ARG A 174 -8.65 7.36 19.83
C ARG A 174 -9.74 8.40 19.57
N TYR A 175 -9.60 9.60 20.11
CA TYR A 175 -10.57 10.69 19.89
C TYR A 175 -10.68 11.05 18.42
N ARG A 176 -9.56 11.11 17.68
CA ARG A 176 -9.65 11.41 16.24
C ARG A 176 -10.32 10.29 15.45
N GLU A 177 -10.13 9.03 15.83
CA GLU A 177 -10.82 7.90 15.20
C GLU A 177 -12.32 7.90 15.48
N GLU A 178 -12.73 8.32 16.68
CA GLU A 178 -14.13 8.57 17.04
C GLU A 178 -14.71 9.73 16.21
N ASP A 179 -14.03 10.88 16.18
CA ASP A 179 -14.45 12.05 15.41
C ASP A 179 -14.56 11.74 13.92
N ALA A 180 -13.60 11.00 13.34
CA ALA A 180 -13.63 10.63 11.93
C ALA A 180 -14.82 9.72 11.59
N ARG A 181 -15.26 8.87 12.53
CA ARG A 181 -16.47 8.06 12.36
C ARG A 181 -17.73 8.93 12.36
N VAL A 182 -17.81 9.87 13.30
CA VAL A 182 -18.93 10.85 13.37
C VAL A 182 -18.97 11.71 12.12
N GLU A 183 -17.83 12.25 11.71
CA GLU A 183 -17.68 13.08 10.49
C GLU A 183 -18.17 12.31 9.25
N LYS A 184 -17.74 11.06 9.09
CA LYS A 184 -18.22 10.19 7.99
C LYS A 184 -19.73 9.96 8.05
N GLN A 185 -20.29 9.76 9.24
CA GLN A 185 -21.74 9.59 9.41
C GLN A 185 -22.51 10.87 9.05
N VAL A 186 -22.05 12.03 9.50
CA VAL A 186 -22.64 13.33 9.20
C VAL A 186 -22.58 13.64 7.70
N LEU A 187 -21.43 13.37 7.06
CA LEU A 187 -21.29 13.54 5.61
C LEU A 187 -22.27 12.64 4.85
N GLY A 188 -22.40 11.36 5.23
CA GLY A 188 -23.36 10.45 4.61
C GLY A 188 -24.81 10.89 4.77
N LEU A 189 -25.20 11.39 5.96
CA LEU A 189 -26.54 11.94 6.20
C LEU A 189 -26.79 13.22 5.37
N THR A 190 -25.77 14.06 5.23
CA THR A 190 -25.84 15.29 4.44
C THR A 190 -26.01 14.98 2.95
N GLU A 191 -25.22 14.04 2.41
CA GLU A 191 -25.35 13.56 1.04
C GLU A 191 -26.73 12.96 0.77
N GLU A 192 -27.27 12.16 1.71
CA GLU A 192 -28.62 11.59 1.58
C GLU A 192 -29.71 12.68 1.55
N LEU A 193 -29.60 13.69 2.42
CA LEU A 193 -30.53 14.82 2.46
C LEU A 193 -30.45 15.65 1.17
N ASP A 194 -29.25 15.96 0.69
CA ASP A 194 -29.06 16.69 -0.56
C ASP A 194 -29.55 15.91 -1.78
N TYR A 195 -29.44 14.58 -1.77
CA TYR A 195 -30.05 13.71 -2.77
C TYR A 195 -31.57 13.81 -2.74
N ARG A 196 -32.19 13.64 -1.56
CA ARG A 196 -33.66 13.72 -1.37
C ARG A 196 -34.23 15.09 -1.75
N LEU A 197 -33.49 16.17 -1.49
CA LEU A 197 -33.87 17.53 -1.84
C LEU A 197 -33.56 17.89 -3.31
N GLY A 198 -33.06 16.94 -4.11
CA GLY A 198 -32.77 17.14 -5.54
C GLY A 198 -31.58 18.08 -5.82
N LYS A 199 -30.73 18.34 -4.83
CA LYS A 199 -29.59 19.27 -4.95
C LYS A 199 -28.35 18.64 -5.58
N ILE A 200 -28.17 17.32 -5.46
CA ILE A 200 -27.00 16.59 -6.02
C ILE A 200 -27.02 16.53 -7.57
N GLY A 201 -28.15 16.86 -8.22
CA GLY A 201 -28.25 16.95 -9.69
C GLY A 201 -27.72 18.25 -10.32
N ARG A 202 -27.34 19.27 -9.53
CA ARG A 202 -26.93 20.61 -10.03
C ARG A 202 -25.52 21.01 -9.61
N MET A 203 -24.58 20.07 -9.49
CA MET A 203 -23.17 20.48 -9.50
C MET A 203 -22.81 20.87 -10.95
N PRO A 204 -22.54 22.16 -11.24
CA PRO A 204 -22.08 22.52 -12.58
C PRO A 204 -20.71 21.86 -12.76
N ARG A 205 -20.58 21.03 -13.80
CA ARG A 205 -19.24 20.69 -14.30
C ARG A 205 -18.60 22.02 -14.67
N LYS A 206 -17.48 22.35 -14.03
CA LYS A 206 -16.60 23.42 -14.51
C LYS A 206 -16.25 23.08 -15.95
N GLU A 207 -16.65 23.96 -16.87
CA GLU A 207 -16.12 24.03 -18.23
C GLU A 207 -14.61 24.36 -18.19
#